data_AF-A0A1V2I1I3-F1
#
_entry.id   AF-A0A1V2I1I3-F1
#
_cell.length_a   1.000
_cell.length_b   1.000
_cell.length_c   1.000
_cell.angle_alpha   90.00
_cell.angle_beta   90.00
_cell.angle_gamma   90.00
#
_symmetry.space_group_name_H-M   'P 1'
#
loop_
_entity.id
_entity.type
_entity.pdbx_description
1 polymer ?
#
loop_
_entity_poly.entity_id
_entity_poly.type
_entity_poly.pdbx_seq_one_letter_code
_entity_poly.pdbx_strand_id
1 'polypeptide(L)'
;MSIEQEWEDSYRGRDPAEFAHLAEGNARQARKRVSADAVIQDETGRLLLVDPTYKPGWDLPGGMAEANEPPRETLRRELKEELDLDLHIGELLCVDWVAPHGPWDDLVAFVFNGGTLSADQAQHLRPVDPELAAARFCSRDEAAQLLRPYEWRRVQAALTALDSGNVLYLQNGHA
;
A
#
# COMPACT_ATOMS: atom_id res chain seq x y z
N MET A 1 4.44 -15.73 24.59
CA MET A 1 3.27 -16.43 24.02
C MET A 1 3.11 -15.86 22.61
N SER A 2 2.95 -16.70 21.59
CA SER A 2 2.72 -16.19 20.24
C SER A 2 1.26 -15.73 20.09
N ILE A 3 0.97 -14.86 19.11
CA ILE A 3 -0.40 -14.39 18.88
C ILE A 3 -1.33 -15.55 18.50
N GLU A 4 -0.80 -16.59 17.84
CA GLU A 4 -1.54 -17.79 17.50
C GLU A 4 -1.96 -18.57 18.75
N GLN A 5 -1.07 -18.70 19.74
CA GLN A 5 -1.38 -19.32 21.02
C GLN A 5 -2.43 -18.52 21.81
N GLU A 6 -2.33 -17.19 21.80
CA GLU A 6 -3.34 -16.31 22.42
C GLU A 6 -4.73 -16.52 21.79
N TRP A 7 -4.79 -16.64 20.46
CA TRP A 7 -6.04 -16.92 19.76
C TRP A 7 -6.57 -18.31 20.07
N GLU A 8 -5.75 -19.36 19.95
CA GLU A 8 -6.14 -20.74 20.29
C GLU A 8 -6.69 -20.83 21.72
N ASP A 9 -6.04 -20.17 22.68
CA ASP A 9 -6.49 -20.13 24.07
C ASP A 9 -7.83 -19.38 24.22
N SER A 10 -8.06 -18.29 23.49
CA SER A 10 -9.34 -17.54 23.51
C SER A 10 -10.54 -18.36 22.98
N TYR A 11 -10.23 -19.42 22.24
CA TYR A 11 -11.17 -20.30 21.56
C TYR A 11 -11.27 -21.67 22.25
N ARG A 12 -10.41 -21.96 23.22
CA ARG A 12 -10.36 -23.23 23.94
C ARG A 12 -11.66 -23.50 24.72
N GLY A 13 -12.19 -24.70 24.57
CA GLY A 13 -13.39 -25.16 25.30
C GLY A 13 -14.72 -24.69 24.72
N ARG A 14 -14.73 -23.94 23.60
CA ARG A 14 -15.96 -23.66 22.86
C ARG A 14 -16.49 -24.92 22.14
N ASP A 15 -17.80 -24.94 21.97
CA ASP A 15 -18.52 -25.99 21.24
C ASP A 15 -18.17 -25.93 19.74
N PRO A 16 -17.80 -27.05 19.08
CA PRO A 16 -17.63 -27.11 17.63
C PRO A 16 -18.79 -26.53 16.80
N ALA A 17 -20.04 -26.62 17.28
CA ALA A 17 -21.19 -26.03 16.61
C ALA A 17 -21.12 -24.49 16.59
N GLU A 18 -20.61 -23.88 17.67
CA GLU A 18 -20.39 -22.43 17.72
C GLU A 18 -19.31 -21.98 16.73
N PHE A 19 -18.22 -22.75 16.58
CA PHE A 19 -17.20 -22.45 15.56
C PHE A 19 -17.75 -22.50 14.14
N ALA A 20 -18.56 -23.51 13.83
CA ALA A 20 -19.18 -23.63 12.52
C ALA A 20 -20.07 -22.42 12.22
N HIS A 21 -20.84 -21.95 13.21
CA HIS A 21 -21.66 -20.75 13.08
C HIS A 21 -20.82 -19.47 12.87
N LEU A 22 -19.72 -19.30 13.60
CA LEU A 22 -18.78 -18.18 13.40
C LEU A 22 -18.13 -18.21 12.01
N ALA A 23 -17.74 -19.40 11.53
CA ALA A 23 -17.16 -19.56 10.20
C ALA A 23 -18.16 -19.21 9.08
N GLU A 24 -19.43 -19.62 9.22
CA GLU A 24 -20.50 -19.25 8.31
C GLU A 24 -20.73 -17.73 8.29
N GLY A 25 -20.72 -17.09 9.47
CA GLY A 25 -20.79 -15.64 9.60
C GLY A 25 -19.63 -14.94 8.89
N ASN A 26 -18.40 -15.37 9.15
CA ASN A 26 -17.19 -14.86 8.51
C ASN A 26 -17.25 -14.96 6.98
N ALA A 27 -17.73 -16.07 6.44
CA ALA A 27 -17.85 -16.28 5.00
C ALA A 27 -18.85 -15.32 4.31
N ARG A 28 -19.79 -14.74 5.07
CA ARG A 28 -20.79 -13.78 4.56
C ARG A 28 -20.38 -12.32 4.74
N GLN A 29 -19.33 -12.04 5.53
CA GLN A 29 -18.86 -10.67 5.73
C GLN A 29 -18.22 -10.11 4.45
N ALA A 30 -18.49 -8.84 4.18
CA ALA A 30 -17.93 -8.15 3.03
C ALA A 30 -16.39 -8.21 3.07
N ARG A 31 -15.79 -8.75 2.01
CA ARG A 31 -14.35 -8.63 1.77
C ARG A 31 -14.07 -7.33 1.04
N LYS A 32 -12.96 -6.70 1.39
CA LYS A 32 -12.47 -5.48 0.75
C LYS A 32 -11.23 -5.84 -0.03
N ARG A 33 -11.08 -5.22 -1.20
CA ARG A 33 -9.77 -5.20 -1.86
C ARG A 33 -8.84 -4.37 -0.98
N VAL A 34 -7.57 -4.76 -0.93
CA VAL A 34 -6.56 -4.07 -0.13
C VAL A 34 -5.34 -3.82 -1.01
N SER A 35 -4.82 -2.60 -0.98
CA SER A 35 -3.51 -2.27 -1.57
C SER A 35 -2.60 -1.70 -0.50
N ALA A 36 -1.30 -1.80 -0.75
CA ALA A 36 -0.28 -1.17 0.06
C ALA A 36 0.75 -0.51 -0.85
N ASP A 37 0.98 0.78 -0.62
CA ASP A 37 1.81 1.65 -1.44
C ASP A 37 2.83 2.39 -0.56
N ALA A 38 3.97 2.78 -1.13
CA ALA A 38 5.02 3.50 -0.41
C ALA A 38 5.25 4.91 -0.94
N VAL A 39 5.34 5.88 -0.02
CA VAL A 39 6.05 7.14 -0.30
C VAL A 39 7.54 6.88 -0.07
N ILE A 40 8.29 6.76 -1.16
CA ILE A 40 9.76 6.65 -1.16
C ILE A 40 10.32 7.93 -1.77
N GLN A 41 11.31 8.52 -1.11
CA GLN A 41 11.98 9.73 -1.59
C GLN A 41 13.46 9.47 -1.91
N ASP A 42 14.06 10.30 -2.74
CA ASP A 42 15.52 10.43 -2.77
C ASP A 42 15.98 11.50 -1.76
N GLU A 43 17.30 11.67 -1.62
CA GLU A 43 17.91 12.66 -0.73
C GLU A 43 17.52 14.12 -1.06
N THR A 44 16.94 14.36 -2.23
CA THR A 44 16.46 15.68 -2.67
C THR A 44 14.96 15.89 -2.46
N GLY A 45 14.26 14.89 -1.91
CA GLY A 45 12.83 14.93 -1.66
C GLY A 45 11.95 14.68 -2.89
N ARG A 46 12.52 14.15 -3.99
CA ARG A 46 11.75 13.70 -5.15
C ARG A 46 11.11 12.35 -4.84
N LEU A 47 9.90 12.12 -5.34
CA LEU A 47 9.10 10.94 -5.11
C LEU A 47 9.42 9.86 -6.14
N LEU A 48 9.68 8.64 -5.68
CA LEU A 48 9.71 7.49 -6.57
C LEU A 48 8.30 7.18 -7.06
N LEU A 49 8.11 7.23 -8.38
CA LEU A 49 6.91 6.77 -9.06
C LEU A 49 7.27 5.63 -10.02
N VAL A 50 6.30 4.77 -10.30
CA VAL A 50 6.41 3.64 -11.24
C VAL A 50 5.37 3.74 -12.35
N ASP A 51 5.69 3.18 -13.53
CA ASP A 51 4.83 3.17 -14.72
C ASP A 51 4.38 1.72 -15.03
N PRO A 52 3.22 1.28 -14.51
CA PRO A 52 2.74 -0.07 -14.71
C PRO A 52 2.25 -0.32 -16.14
N THR A 53 2.57 -1.49 -16.71
CA THR A 53 2.24 -1.83 -18.11
C THR A 53 0.78 -2.21 -18.33
N TYR A 54 0.05 -2.57 -17.28
CA TYR A 54 -1.33 -3.06 -17.34
C TYR A 54 -2.41 -1.98 -17.17
N LYS A 55 -2.04 -0.74 -16.84
CA LYS A 55 -2.97 0.40 -16.71
C LYS A 55 -2.29 1.70 -17.13
N PRO A 56 -3.04 2.70 -17.64
CA PRO A 56 -2.45 3.99 -17.94
C PRO A 56 -2.16 4.80 -16.68
N GLY A 57 -1.05 5.54 -16.72
CA GLY A 57 -0.67 6.52 -15.71
C GLY A 57 0.30 5.96 -14.68
N TRP A 58 1.06 6.87 -14.09
CA TRP A 58 2.03 6.53 -13.05
C TRP A 58 1.33 6.27 -11.72
N ASP A 59 2.01 5.57 -10.83
CA ASP A 59 1.54 5.24 -9.49
C ASP A 59 2.68 5.32 -8.46
N LEU A 60 2.33 5.27 -7.16
CA LEU A 60 3.31 4.94 -6.13
C LEU A 60 3.78 3.48 -6.31
N PRO A 61 5.01 3.13 -5.92
CA PRO A 61 5.44 1.73 -5.87
C PRO A 61 4.68 0.98 -4.77
N GLY A 62 4.24 -0.24 -5.08
CA GLY A 62 3.33 -1.02 -4.24
C GLY A 62 2.36 -1.83 -5.07
N GLY A 63 1.39 -2.45 -4.42
CA GLY A 63 0.51 -3.39 -5.10
C GLY A 63 -0.65 -3.91 -4.26
N MET A 64 -1.29 -4.94 -4.78
CA MET A 64 -2.48 -5.54 -4.18
C MET A 64 -2.08 -6.60 -3.15
N ALA A 65 -2.76 -6.62 -2.01
CA ALA A 65 -2.53 -7.65 -1.01
C ALA A 65 -3.06 -9.00 -1.49
N GLU A 66 -2.28 -10.05 -1.23
CA GLU A 66 -2.77 -11.42 -1.36
C GLU A 66 -3.77 -11.77 -0.24
N ALA A 67 -4.43 -12.93 -0.38
CA ALA A 67 -5.43 -13.37 0.57
C ALA A 67 -4.84 -13.54 1.98
N ASN A 68 -5.34 -12.76 2.94
CA ASN A 68 -4.88 -12.71 4.33
C ASN A 68 -3.45 -12.19 4.50
N GLU A 69 -2.88 -11.52 3.49
CA GLU A 69 -1.57 -10.89 3.57
C GLU A 69 -1.67 -9.54 4.32
N PRO A 70 -0.80 -9.28 5.32
CA PRO A 70 -0.74 -7.98 5.97
C PRO A 70 -0.26 -6.89 4.99
N PRO A 71 -0.83 -5.67 4.98
CA PRO A 71 -0.44 -4.61 4.05
C PRO A 71 1.05 -4.27 4.04
N ARG A 72 1.70 -4.33 5.21
CA ARG A 72 3.14 -4.08 5.30
C ARG A 72 3.96 -5.17 4.59
N GLU A 73 3.54 -6.42 4.68
CA GLU A 73 4.20 -7.55 4.01
C GLU A 73 3.92 -7.54 2.51
N THR A 74 2.69 -7.21 2.10
CA THR A 74 2.35 -6.91 0.69
C THR A 74 3.37 -5.93 0.11
N LEU A 75 3.55 -4.78 0.76
CA LEU A 75 4.46 -3.76 0.25
C LEU A 75 5.92 -4.23 0.21
N ARG A 76 6.38 -5.03 1.18
CA ARG A 76 7.73 -5.62 1.15
C ARG A 76 7.91 -6.58 -0.02
N ARG A 77 6.92 -7.45 -0.27
CA ARG A 77 6.92 -8.40 -1.38
C ARG A 77 6.95 -7.66 -2.71
N GLU A 78 6.03 -6.74 -2.93
CA GLU A 78 5.93 -5.95 -4.17
C GLU A 78 7.22 -5.17 -4.47
N LEU A 79 7.76 -4.43 -3.48
CA LEU A 79 9.01 -3.69 -3.67
C LEU A 79 10.20 -4.60 -4.00
N LYS A 80 10.22 -5.81 -3.44
CA LYS A 80 11.27 -6.79 -3.73
C LYS A 80 11.11 -7.40 -5.12
N GLU A 81 9.89 -7.76 -5.50
CA GLU A 81 9.57 -8.41 -6.78
C GLU A 81 9.74 -7.44 -7.96
N GLU A 82 9.22 -6.22 -7.83
CA GLU A 82 9.18 -5.26 -8.95
C GLU A 82 10.47 -4.44 -9.11
N LEU A 83 11.15 -4.14 -8.01
CA LEU A 83 12.24 -3.15 -7.96
C LEU A 83 13.54 -3.66 -7.29
N ASP A 84 13.57 -4.93 -6.85
CA ASP A 84 14.67 -5.52 -6.06
C ASP A 84 15.00 -4.73 -4.77
N LEU A 85 14.02 -4.02 -4.22
CA LEU A 85 14.18 -3.18 -3.03
C LEU A 85 13.79 -3.94 -1.76
N ASP A 86 14.76 -4.14 -0.87
CA ASP A 86 14.52 -4.62 0.50
C ASP A 86 14.65 -3.45 1.48
N LEU A 87 13.53 -2.77 1.73
CA LEU A 87 13.45 -1.60 2.58
C LEU A 87 12.73 -1.91 3.90
N HIS A 88 13.13 -1.21 4.95
CA HIS A 88 12.33 -1.14 6.16
C HIS A 88 11.12 -0.23 5.92
N ILE A 89 9.92 -0.82 5.91
CA ILE A 89 8.67 -0.06 5.79
C ILE A 89 8.36 0.63 7.12
N GLY A 90 8.40 1.96 7.12
CA GLY A 90 8.20 2.81 8.29
C GLY A 90 6.73 3.07 8.64
N GLU A 91 6.46 4.23 9.23
CA GLU A 91 5.13 4.57 9.74
C GLU A 91 4.05 4.59 8.66
N LEU A 92 2.82 4.27 9.07
CA LEU A 92 1.62 4.45 8.24
C LEU A 92 1.35 5.94 8.05
N LEU A 93 1.15 6.39 6.81
CA LEU A 93 0.89 7.78 6.49
C LEU A 93 -0.59 8.05 6.31
N CYS A 94 -1.28 7.22 5.53
CA CYS A 94 -2.73 7.30 5.42
C CYS A 94 -3.39 5.97 5.08
N VAL A 95 -4.69 5.90 5.35
CA VAL A 95 -5.59 4.85 4.87
C VAL A 95 -6.70 5.52 4.07
N ASP A 96 -6.86 5.12 2.81
CA ASP A 96 -7.90 5.65 1.92
C ASP A 96 -8.91 4.57 1.59
N TRP A 97 -10.17 4.81 1.97
CA TRP A 97 -11.27 4.01 1.46
C TRP A 97 -11.72 4.59 0.11
N VAL A 98 -11.56 3.79 -0.94
CA VAL A 98 -11.96 4.14 -2.31
C VAL A 98 -13.25 3.43 -2.64
N ALA A 99 -14.27 4.20 -3.02
CA ALA A 99 -15.57 3.67 -3.41
C ALA A 99 -15.49 2.76 -4.64
N PRO A 100 -16.47 1.86 -4.84
CA PRO A 100 -16.55 1.07 -6.06
C PRO A 100 -16.60 1.98 -7.29
N HIS A 101 -15.86 1.61 -8.32
CA HIS A 101 -15.76 2.42 -9.54
C HIS A 101 -15.46 1.55 -10.76
N GLY A 102 -16.17 1.82 -11.87
CA GLY A 102 -16.05 1.01 -13.06
C GLY A 102 -16.31 -0.48 -12.76
N PRO A 103 -15.39 -1.41 -13.14
CA PRO A 103 -15.54 -2.84 -12.88
C PRO A 103 -15.09 -3.27 -11.47
N TRP A 104 -14.64 -2.32 -10.63
CA TRP A 104 -13.94 -2.62 -9.39
C TRP A 104 -14.82 -2.42 -8.15
N ASP A 105 -14.77 -3.39 -7.23
CA ASP A 105 -15.26 -3.24 -5.85
C ASP A 105 -14.41 -2.23 -5.06
N ASP A 106 -14.89 -1.88 -3.86
CA ASP A 106 -14.20 -0.94 -2.99
C ASP A 106 -12.83 -1.44 -2.50
N LEU A 107 -11.95 -0.47 -2.25
CA LEU A 107 -10.55 -0.67 -1.91
C LEU A 107 -10.21 0.05 -0.62
N VAL A 108 -9.44 -0.59 0.25
CA VAL A 108 -8.74 0.06 1.36
C VAL A 108 -7.27 0.14 0.98
N ALA A 109 -6.79 1.34 0.64
CA ALA A 109 -5.41 1.59 0.27
C ALA A 109 -4.61 2.07 1.48
N PHE A 110 -3.53 1.37 1.83
CA PHE A 110 -2.61 1.75 2.87
C PHE A 110 -1.38 2.42 2.25
N VAL A 111 -1.02 3.62 2.71
CA VAL A 111 0.21 4.29 2.26
C VAL A 111 1.19 4.37 3.40
N PHE A 112 2.39 3.82 3.23
CA PHE A 112 3.44 3.81 4.23
C PHE A 112 4.60 4.74 3.86
N ASN A 113 5.37 5.14 4.85
CA ASN A 113 6.68 5.74 4.65
C ASN A 113 7.68 4.67 4.24
N GLY A 114 8.12 4.67 2.99
CA GLY A 114 9.16 3.78 2.47
C GLY A 114 10.59 4.29 2.68
N GLY A 115 10.75 5.47 3.29
CA GLY A 115 12.03 6.07 3.61
C GLY A 115 12.69 6.80 2.45
N THR A 116 14.01 6.94 2.54
CA THR A 116 14.83 7.71 1.60
C THR A 116 15.90 6.83 0.98
N LEU A 117 15.99 6.80 -0.34
CA LEU A 117 17.08 6.16 -1.07
C LEU A 117 18.26 7.13 -1.21
N SER A 118 19.46 6.60 -1.02
CA SER A 118 20.70 7.33 -1.33
C SER A 118 20.79 7.68 -2.82
N ALA A 119 21.62 8.67 -3.16
CA ALA A 119 21.83 9.05 -4.56
C ALA A 119 22.26 7.86 -5.45
N ASP A 120 23.10 6.97 -4.93
CA ASP A 120 23.57 5.78 -5.65
C ASP A 120 22.44 4.78 -5.92
N GLN A 121 21.61 4.48 -4.90
CA GLN A 121 20.43 3.63 -5.06
C GLN A 121 19.45 4.24 -6.07
N ALA A 122 19.16 5.54 -5.94
CA ALA A 122 18.24 6.23 -6.85
C ALA A 122 18.74 6.25 -8.30
N GLN A 123 20.05 6.39 -8.52
CA GLN A 123 20.65 6.39 -9.86
C GLN A 123 20.55 5.00 -10.54
N HIS A 124 20.71 3.93 -9.78
CA HIS A 124 20.74 2.56 -10.29
C HIS A 124 19.38 1.85 -10.26
N LEU A 125 18.38 2.40 -9.58
CA LEU A 125 17.05 1.81 -9.49
C LEU A 125 16.41 1.61 -10.87
N ARG A 126 16.09 0.37 -11.22
CA ARG A 126 15.35 0.03 -12.43
C ARG A 126 14.32 -1.06 -12.08
N PRO A 127 13.18 -1.09 -12.77
CA PRO A 127 12.30 -2.24 -12.68
C PRO A 127 13.03 -3.53 -13.05
N VAL A 128 12.74 -4.60 -12.31
CA VAL A 128 13.21 -5.96 -12.60
C VAL A 128 12.07 -6.89 -13.02
N ASP A 129 10.83 -6.43 -12.91
CA ASP A 129 9.62 -7.14 -13.34
C ASP A 129 8.99 -6.49 -14.59
N PRO A 130 8.51 -7.28 -15.58
CA PRO A 130 7.84 -6.77 -16.79
C PRO A 130 6.52 -6.02 -16.55
N GLU A 131 5.92 -6.13 -15.37
CA GLU A 131 4.74 -5.35 -14.99
C GLU A 131 5.02 -3.85 -14.88
N LEU A 132 6.29 -3.45 -14.75
CA LEU A 132 6.70 -2.04 -14.72
C LEU A 132 7.55 -1.66 -15.94
N ALA A 133 7.06 -0.70 -16.72
CA ALA A 133 7.80 -0.15 -17.86
C ALA A 133 8.94 0.77 -17.42
N ALA A 134 8.76 1.50 -16.31
CA ALA A 134 9.72 2.46 -15.82
C ALA A 134 9.57 2.74 -14.32
N ALA A 135 10.64 3.25 -13.71
CA ALA A 135 10.67 3.82 -12.38
C ALA A 135 11.41 5.16 -12.43
N ARG A 136 10.90 6.20 -11.75
CA ARG A 136 11.47 7.55 -11.81
C ARG A 136 11.25 8.35 -10.53
N PHE A 137 12.31 9.01 -10.08
CA PHE A 137 12.23 10.06 -9.06
C PHE A 137 11.73 11.38 -9.68
N CYS A 138 10.55 11.82 -9.23
CA CYS A 138 9.84 12.98 -9.74
C CYS A 138 9.72 14.06 -8.66
N SER A 139 9.90 15.32 -9.04
CA SER A 139 9.48 16.45 -8.19
C SER A 139 7.98 16.38 -7.92
N ARG A 140 7.50 17.13 -6.90
CA ARG A 140 6.07 17.20 -6.59
C ARG A 140 5.24 17.74 -7.76
N ASP A 141 5.78 18.69 -8.52
CA ASP A 141 5.11 19.26 -9.70
C ASP A 141 5.02 18.24 -10.84
N GLU A 142 6.08 17.47 -11.08
CA GLU A 142 6.04 16.37 -12.06
C GLU A 142 5.07 15.27 -11.61
N ALA A 143 5.09 14.88 -10.34
CA ALA A 143 4.18 13.89 -9.78
C ALA A 143 2.71 14.30 -9.97
N ALA A 144 2.38 15.57 -9.73
CA ALA A 144 1.04 16.12 -9.96
C ALA A 144 0.57 16.04 -11.42
N GLN A 145 1.49 16.01 -12.39
CA GLN A 145 1.19 15.90 -13.82
C GLN A 145 1.09 14.45 -14.30
N LEU A 146 1.84 13.54 -13.68
CA LEU A 146 1.89 12.12 -14.07
C LEU A 146 0.81 11.28 -13.38
N LEU A 147 0.54 11.58 -12.12
CA LEU A 147 -0.43 10.85 -11.32
C LEU A 147 -1.85 11.24 -11.72
N ARG A 148 -2.75 10.28 -11.62
CA ARG A 148 -4.19 10.55 -11.77
C ARG A 148 -4.65 11.49 -10.65
N PRO A 149 -5.64 12.38 -10.87
CA PRO A 149 -6.01 13.39 -9.88
C PRO A 149 -6.39 12.84 -8.50
N TYR A 150 -7.00 11.65 -8.43
CA TYR A 150 -7.33 11.01 -7.14
C TYR A 150 -6.10 10.43 -6.44
N GLU A 151 -5.16 9.87 -7.21
CA GLU A 151 -3.91 9.33 -6.68
C GLU A 151 -3.05 10.47 -6.13
N TRP A 152 -2.96 11.57 -6.87
CA TRP A 152 -2.26 12.75 -6.40
C TRP A 152 -2.83 13.30 -5.09
N ARG A 153 -4.16 13.36 -4.94
CA ARG A 153 -4.78 13.77 -3.66
C ARG A 153 -4.35 12.87 -2.50
N ARG A 154 -4.31 11.55 -2.70
CA ARG A 154 -3.82 10.59 -1.70
C ARG A 154 -2.35 10.83 -1.37
N VAL A 155 -1.50 11.02 -2.37
CA VAL A 155 -0.08 11.34 -2.19
C VAL A 155 0.10 12.65 -1.42
N GLN A 156 -0.67 13.70 -1.73
CA GLN A 156 -0.62 14.96 -0.97
C GLN A 156 -0.98 14.78 0.50
N ALA A 157 -2.01 13.98 0.79
CA ALA A 157 -2.37 13.63 2.16
C ALA A 157 -1.25 12.83 2.85
N ALA A 158 -0.67 11.83 2.17
CA ALA A 158 0.44 11.06 2.71
C ALA A 158 1.68 11.92 3.01
N LEU A 159 1.99 12.91 2.15
CA LEU A 159 3.07 13.87 2.40
C LEU A 159 2.75 14.79 3.58
N THR A 160 1.49 15.21 3.74
CA THR A 160 1.04 15.99 4.90
C THR A 160 1.17 15.18 6.20
N ALA A 161 0.82 13.88 6.15
CA ALA A 161 1.00 12.97 7.26
C ALA A 161 2.48 12.77 7.60
N LEU A 162 3.34 12.65 6.58
CA LEU A 162 4.79 12.52 6.74
C LEU A 162 5.40 13.76 7.42
N ASP A 163 4.98 14.95 7.01
CA ASP A 163 5.48 16.21 7.56
C ASP A 163 4.96 16.47 8.99
N SER A 164 3.72 16.06 9.29
CA SER A 164 3.07 16.35 10.57
C SER A 164 3.20 15.24 11.62
N GLY A 165 3.56 14.02 11.21
CA GLY A 165 3.57 12.82 12.06
C GLY A 165 2.17 12.28 12.41
N ASN A 166 1.10 12.82 11.80
CA ASN A 166 -0.27 12.37 12.05
C ASN A 166 -0.79 11.52 10.90
N VAL A 167 -1.23 10.30 11.20
CA VAL A 167 -1.86 9.41 10.23
C VAL A 167 -3.21 9.99 9.81
N LEU A 168 -3.49 9.97 8.50
CA LEU A 168 -4.76 10.47 7.95
C LEU A 168 -5.67 9.32 7.49
N TYR A 169 -6.96 9.42 7.81
CA TYR A 169 -7.99 8.61 7.18
C TYR A 169 -8.60 9.41 6.02
N LEU A 170 -8.79 8.77 4.88
CA LEU A 170 -9.30 9.38 3.67
C LEU A 170 -10.50 8.60 3.12
N GLN A 171 -11.39 9.31 2.44
CA GLN A 171 -12.43 8.74 1.61
C GLN A 171 -12.30 9.31 0.19
N ASN A 172 -11.96 8.46 -0.78
CA ASN A 172 -11.66 8.82 -2.16
C ASN A 172 -10.57 9.91 -2.29
N GLY A 173 -9.57 9.86 -1.41
CA GLY A 173 -8.47 10.82 -1.33
C GLY A 173 -8.82 12.14 -0.62
N HIS A 174 -9.92 12.20 0.12
CA HIS A 174 -10.32 13.37 0.92
C HIS A 174 -10.30 13.05 2.41
N ALA A 175 -9.62 13.87 3.21
CA ALA A 175 -9.59 13.78 4.68
C ALA A 175 -10.86 14.31 5.33
#